data_AF-A0A0F9ESH1-F1
#
_entry.id   AF-A0A0F9ESH1-F1
#
_cell.length_a   1.000
_cell.length_b   1.000
_cell.length_c   1.000
_cell.angle_alpha   90.00
_cell.angle_beta   90.00
_cell.angle_gamma   90.00
#
_symmetry.space_group_name_H-M   'P 1'
#
loop_
_entity.id
_entity.type
_entity.pdbx_description
1 polymer ?
#
loop_
_entity_poly.entity_id
_entity_poly.type
_entity_poly.pdbx_seq_one_letter_code
_entity_poly.pdbx_strand_id
1 'polypeptide(L)'
;MRITINVTKRDITEGNEMDCPVTRALRRALGVRKNSRLGDSLRVGSLTIYYLVEDEWDEIDLATMPKIAQDFVRDFDRNRTVKPFSFPANFNQVRAKSIGLTLPTV
;
A
#
# COMPACT_ATOMS: atom_id res chain seq x y z
N MET A 1 -3.30 -4.03 13.86
CA MET A 1 -2.37 -2.89 14.02
C MET A 1 -2.89 -1.72 13.20
N ARG A 2 -3.14 -0.56 13.81
CA ARG A 2 -3.54 0.64 13.05
C ARG A 2 -2.29 1.46 12.70
N ILE A 3 -2.08 1.76 11.43
CA ILE A 3 -0.96 2.55 10.92
C ILE A 3 -1.53 3.69 10.07
N THR A 4 -1.07 4.92 10.32
CA THR A 4 -1.42 6.06 9.47
C THR A 4 -0.48 6.12 8.27
N ILE A 5 -1.04 6.00 7.08
CA ILE A 5 -0.31 6.14 5.82
C ILE A 5 -0.46 7.59 5.36
N ASN A 6 0.67 8.27 5.17
CA ASN A 6 0.73 9.64 4.69
C ASN A 6 1.17 9.64 3.23
N VAL A 7 0.27 9.95 2.30
CA VAL A 7 0.59 10.14 0.88
C VAL A 7 1.00 11.60 0.69
N THR A 8 2.28 11.84 0.39
CA THR A 8 2.82 13.20 0.26
C THR A 8 3.13 13.53 -1.20
N LYS A 9 3.47 14.79 -1.49
CA LYS A 9 3.80 15.24 -2.85
C LYS A 9 4.88 14.39 -3.53
N ARG A 10 5.82 13.82 -2.76
CA ARG A 10 6.87 12.95 -3.29
C ARG A 10 6.37 11.60 -3.80
N ASP A 11 5.23 11.14 -3.29
CA ASP A 11 4.63 9.87 -3.66
C ASP A 11 3.77 10.05 -4.93
N ILE A 12 3.20 11.25 -5.11
CA ILE A 12 2.36 11.67 -6.24
C ILE A 12 3.24 12.09 -7.43
N THR A 13 3.86 11.11 -8.07
CA THR A 13 4.53 11.29 -9.37
C THR A 13 3.83 10.39 -10.39
N GLU A 14 4.38 10.25 -11.61
CA GLU A 14 3.96 9.19 -12.54
C GLU A 14 3.89 7.82 -11.85
N GLY A 15 2.91 7.01 -12.22
CA GLY A 15 2.64 5.72 -11.60
C GLY A 15 2.19 4.69 -12.63
N ASN A 16 2.26 3.42 -12.22
CA ASN A 16 1.62 2.29 -12.89
C ASN A 16 0.92 1.44 -11.83
N GLU A 17 0.21 0.40 -12.27
CA GLU A 17 -0.56 -0.49 -11.39
C GLU A 17 0.27 -1.08 -10.23
N MET A 18 1.58 -1.28 -10.46
CA MET A 18 2.50 -1.89 -9.50
C MET A 18 3.19 -0.90 -8.55
N ASP A 19 3.16 0.39 -8.88
CA ASP A 19 3.90 1.46 -8.20
C ASP A 19 3.10 2.78 -8.18
N CYS A 20 1.84 2.70 -7.76
CA CYS A 20 1.00 3.88 -7.58
C CYS A 20 1.42 4.69 -6.33
N PRO A 21 0.97 5.96 -6.20
CA PRO A 21 1.34 6.82 -5.07
C PRO A 21 1.03 6.21 -3.70
N VAL A 22 -0.07 5.45 -3.58
CA VAL A 22 -0.45 4.79 -2.32
C VAL A 22 0.51 3.67 -1.97
N THR A 23 0.92 2.85 -2.94
CA THR A 23 1.91 1.77 -2.72
C THR A 23 3.25 2.33 -2.26
N ARG A 24 3.69 3.46 -2.83
CA ARG A 24 4.94 4.14 -2.39
C ARG A 24 4.85 4.67 -0.97
N ALA A 25 3.77 5.38 -0.67
CA ALA A 25 3.52 5.91 0.67
C ALA A 25 3.45 4.77 1.71
N LEU A 26 2.83 3.65 1.34
CA LEU A 26 2.71 2.46 2.15
C LEU A 26 4.08 1.82 2.43
N ARG A 27 4.85 1.49 1.39
CA ARG A 27 6.20 0.91 1.53
C ARG A 27 7.05 1.77 2.45
N ARG A 28 7.00 3.08 2.26
CA ARG A 28 7.72 4.04 3.09
C ARG A 28 7.25 4.04 4.55
N ALA A 29 5.95 4.03 4.80
CA ALA A 29 5.39 3.98 6.15
C ALA A 29 5.76 2.68 6.88
N LEU A 30 5.97 1.59 6.14
CA LEU A 30 6.36 0.28 6.66
C LEU A 30 7.88 0.04 6.67
N GLY A 31 8.70 0.98 6.17
CA GLY A 31 10.15 0.77 6.03
C GLY A 31 10.55 -0.29 4.99
N VAL A 32 9.64 -0.65 4.08
CA VAL A 32 9.87 -1.65 3.03
C VAL A 32 10.58 -0.99 1.85
N ARG A 33 11.72 -1.55 1.43
CA ARG A 33 12.47 -1.07 0.26
C ARG A 33 11.80 -1.57 -1.02
N LYS A 34 11.72 -0.70 -2.04
CA LYS A 34 11.12 -1.05 -3.35
C LYS A 34 11.75 -2.32 -3.94
N ASN A 35 13.08 -2.37 -4.02
CA ASN A 35 13.82 -3.48 -4.64
C ASN A 35 14.08 -4.63 -3.63
N SER A 36 13.07 -4.99 -2.85
CA SER A 36 13.14 -6.15 -1.95
C SER A 36 11.97 -7.07 -2.27
N ARG A 37 12.09 -8.36 -1.94
CA ARG A 37 10.98 -9.32 -2.15
C ARG A 37 9.65 -8.80 -1.58
N LEU A 38 9.71 -8.20 -0.38
CA LEU A 38 8.56 -7.56 0.25
C LEU A 38 8.05 -6.35 -0.54
N GLY A 39 8.96 -5.50 -1.03
CA GLY A 39 8.59 -4.34 -1.83
C GLY A 39 7.92 -4.71 -3.14
N ASP A 40 8.49 -5.69 -3.85
CA ASP A 40 8.00 -6.13 -5.16
C ASP A 40 6.66 -6.85 -5.06
N SER A 41 6.39 -7.53 -3.93
CA SER A 41 5.16 -8.31 -3.73
C SER A 41 4.05 -7.55 -2.98
N LEU A 42 4.38 -6.44 -2.32
CA LEU A 42 3.40 -5.60 -1.64
C LEU A 42 2.66 -4.70 -2.65
N ARG A 43 1.34 -4.89 -2.72
CA ARG A 43 0.46 -4.27 -3.71
C ARG A 43 -0.70 -3.55 -3.04
N VAL A 44 -1.30 -2.64 -3.80
CA VAL A 44 -2.54 -1.95 -3.46
C VAL A 44 -3.54 -2.23 -4.57
N GLY A 45 -4.56 -3.03 -4.25
CA GLY A 45 -5.68 -3.30 -5.14
C GLY A 45 -6.81 -2.29 -4.92
N SER A 46 -7.93 -2.50 -5.61
CA SER A 46 -9.09 -1.61 -5.50
C SER A 46 -9.71 -1.59 -4.11
N LEU A 47 -9.65 -2.69 -3.35
CA LEU A 47 -10.30 -2.84 -2.05
C LEU A 47 -9.34 -3.25 -0.92
N THR A 48 -8.15 -3.74 -1.24
CA THR A 48 -7.23 -4.34 -0.28
C THR A 48 -5.80 -3.89 -0.50
N ILE A 49 -5.05 -3.84 0.59
CA ILE A 49 -3.59 -3.87 0.60
C ILE A 49 -3.23 -5.33 0.80
N TYR A 50 -2.47 -5.90 -0.11
CA TYR A 50 -2.18 -7.33 -0.12
C TYR A 50 -0.72 -7.61 -0.46
N TYR A 51 -0.30 -8.82 -0.13
CA TYR A 51 0.96 -9.39 -0.56
C TYR A 51 0.66 -10.50 -1.57
N LEU A 52 1.25 -10.41 -2.75
CA LEU A 52 1.17 -11.47 -3.77
C LEU A 52 2.28 -12.49 -3.48
N VAL A 53 1.92 -13.75 -3.30
CA VAL A 53 2.92 -14.81 -3.11
C VAL A 53 3.67 -15.02 -4.42
N GLU A 54 4.98 -15.21 -4.35
CA GLU A 54 5.79 -15.48 -5.55
C GLU A 54 5.42 -16.89 -6.06
N ASP A 55 5.27 -17.04 -7.37
CA ASP A 55 4.92 -18.28 -8.08
C ASP A 55 3.51 -18.85 -7.86
N GLU A 56 2.75 -18.29 -6.93
CA GLU A 56 1.36 -18.66 -6.65
C GLU A 56 0.49 -17.43 -6.92
N TRP A 57 -0.61 -17.56 -7.69
CA TRP A 57 -1.58 -16.47 -7.89
C TRP A 57 -2.37 -16.13 -6.61
N ASP A 58 -1.85 -16.54 -5.46
CA ASP A 58 -2.45 -16.40 -4.14
C ASP A 58 -2.12 -15.03 -3.53
N GLU A 59 -3.16 -14.41 -2.97
CA GLU A 59 -3.09 -13.10 -2.33
C GLU A 59 -3.30 -13.24 -0.82
N ILE A 60 -2.44 -12.58 -0.06
CA ILE A 60 -2.58 -12.48 1.40
C ILE A 60 -3.06 -11.05 1.71
N ASP A 61 -4.36 -10.88 2.03
CA ASP A 61 -4.84 -9.55 2.41
C ASP A 61 -4.23 -9.12 3.74
N LEU A 62 -3.62 -7.95 3.73
CA LEU A 62 -2.98 -7.36 4.89
C LEU A 62 -3.87 -6.31 5.55
N ALA A 63 -4.59 -5.51 4.77
CA ALA A 63 -5.51 -4.50 5.28
C ALA A 63 -6.58 -4.15 4.22
N THR A 64 -7.73 -3.65 4.65
CA THR A 64 -8.72 -3.05 3.75
C THR A 64 -8.29 -1.65 3.35
N MET A 65 -8.44 -1.31 2.06
CA MET A 65 -8.27 0.05 1.56
C MET A 65 -9.45 0.93 1.99
N PRO A 66 -9.22 2.03 2.72
CA PRO A 66 -10.31 2.93 3.09
C PRO A 66 -10.80 3.71 1.87
N LYS A 67 -12.08 4.10 1.88
CA LYS A 67 -12.76 4.74 0.76
C LYS A 67 -12.00 5.96 0.21
N ILE A 68 -11.46 6.80 1.09
CA ILE A 68 -10.66 7.98 0.70
C ILE A 68 -9.42 7.62 -0.13
N ALA A 69 -8.76 6.49 0.16
CA ALA A 69 -7.60 6.03 -0.60
C ALA A 69 -8.02 5.40 -1.94
N GLN A 70 -9.16 4.70 -1.97
CA GLN A 70 -9.73 4.18 -3.22
C GLN A 70 -10.11 5.33 -4.18
N ASP A 71 -10.78 6.36 -3.66
CA ASP A 71 -11.19 7.52 -4.43
C ASP A 71 -9.98 8.29 -4.96
N PHE A 72 -8.93 8.42 -4.14
CA PHE A 72 -7.65 9.00 -4.57
C PHE A 72 -7.04 8.22 -5.75
N VAL A 73 -6.93 6.89 -5.66
CA VAL A 73 -6.34 6.06 -6.73
C VAL A 73 -7.16 6.22 -8.01
N ARG A 74 -8.49 6.14 -7.91
CA ARG A 74 -9.38 6.32 -9.05
C ARG A 74 -9.23 7.70 -9.71
N ASP A 75 -9.09 8.76 -8.93
CA ASP A 75 -8.90 10.10 -9.49
C ASP A 75 -7.52 10.25 -10.12
N PHE A 76 -6.48 9.68 -9.50
CA PHE A 76 -5.13 9.64 -10.04
C PHE A 76 -5.07 8.89 -11.38
N ASP A 77 -5.64 7.68 -11.48
CA ASP A 77 -5.69 6.88 -12.71
C ASP A 77 -6.47 7.54 -13.84
N ARG A 78 -7.40 8.45 -13.50
CA ARG A 78 -8.17 9.26 -14.45
C ARG A 78 -7.48 10.57 -14.83
N ASN A 79 -6.19 10.74 -14.51
CA ASN A 79 -5.41 11.96 -14.72
C ASN A 79 -6.07 13.21 -14.12
N ARG A 80 -6.83 13.06 -13.03
CA ARG A 80 -7.39 14.21 -12.30
C ARG A 80 -6.36 14.75 -11.33
N THR A 81 -6.48 16.04 -11.02
CA THR A 81 -5.64 16.66 -10.00
C THR A 81 -5.94 16.07 -8.62
N VAL A 82 -4.95 15.44 -8.01
CA VAL A 82 -5.01 14.92 -6.63
C VAL A 82 -4.10 15.71 -5.70
N LYS A 83 -4.38 15.67 -4.39
CA LYS A 83 -3.61 16.37 -3.36
C LYS A 83 -3.07 15.36 -2.33
N PRO A 84 -1.96 15.69 -1.64
CA PRO A 84 -1.52 14.94 -0.47
C PRO A 84 -2.64 14.72 0.53
N PHE A 85 -2.68 13.53 1.13
CA PHE A 85 -3.67 13.16 2.13
C PHE A 85 -3.12 12.05 3.02
N SER A 86 -3.85 11.76 4.09
CA SER A 86 -3.51 10.69 5.02
C SER A 86 -4.72 9.82 5.30
N PHE A 87 -4.49 8.54 5.55
CA PHE A 87 -5.53 7.60 5.90
C PHE A 87 -5.05 6.55 6.90
N PRO A 88 -5.91 6.07 7.81
CA PRO A 88 -5.61 4.94 8.65
C PRO A 88 -5.77 3.62 7.88
N ALA A 89 -4.82 2.71 8.03
CA ALA A 89 -4.92 1.33 7.56
C ALA A 89 -4.82 0.37 8.75
N ASN A 90 -5.77 -0.57 8.84
CA ASN A 90 -5.82 -1.56 9.90
C ASN A 90 -5.21 -2.88 9.41
N PHE A 91 -3.93 -3.08 9.69
CA PHE A 91 -3.19 -4.27 9.31
C PHE A 91 -3.52 -5.47 10.19
N ASN A 92 -3.75 -6.62 9.56
CA ASN A 92 -3.80 -7.92 10.21
C ASN A 92 -2.37 -8.32 10.61
N GLN A 93 -2.11 -8.34 11.92
CA GLN A 93 -0.77 -8.63 12.46
C GLN A 93 -0.32 -10.07 12.18
N VAL A 94 -1.24 -11.03 12.23
CA VAL A 94 -0.92 -12.45 12.00
C VAL A 94 -0.50 -12.66 10.56
N ARG A 95 -1.26 -12.10 9.61
CA ARG A 95 -0.94 -12.19 8.17
C ARG A 95 0.31 -11.41 7.79
N ALA A 96 0.53 -10.23 8.38
CA ALA A 96 1.79 -9.51 8.19
C ALA A 96 2.98 -10.33 8.69
N LYS A 97 2.86 -10.96 9.86
CA LYS A 97 3.91 -11.82 10.42
C LYS A 97 4.18 -13.05 9.53
N SER A 98 3.16 -13.67 8.95
CA SER A 98 3.34 -14.88 8.11
C SER A 98 4.13 -14.63 6.84
N ILE A 99 4.14 -13.39 6.32
CA ILE A 99 4.93 -12.99 5.15
C ILE A 99 6.29 -12.36 5.53
N GLY A 100 6.63 -12.28 6.81
CA GLY A 100 7.85 -11.63 7.29
C GLY A 100 7.80 -10.09 7.28
N LEU A 101 6.60 -9.49 7.20
CA LEU A 101 6.42 -8.06 7.31
C LEU A 101 6.40 -7.64 8.79
N THR A 102 7.43 -6.94 9.22
CA THR A 102 7.46 -6.31 10.54
C THR A 102 6.66 -5.01 10.51
N LEU A 103 5.55 -4.98 11.23
CA LEU A 103 4.76 -3.76 11.39
C LEU A 103 5.44 -2.85 12.43
N PRO A 104 5.56 -1.54 12.19
CA PRO A 104 6.13 -0.61 13.15
C PRO A 104 5.36 -0.68 14.47
N THR A 105 6.03 -0.96 15.57
CA THR A 105 5.48 -0.82 16.93
C THR A 105 5.42 0.68 17.23
N VAL A 106 4.22 1.18 17.54
CA VAL A 106 4.04 2.57 18.01
C VAL A 106 4.74 2.76 19.34
#